data_AF-A0A1J5RUN4-F1
#
_entry.id   AF-A0A1J5RUN4-F1
#
_cell.length_a   1.000
_cell.length_b   1.000
_cell.length_c   1.000
_cell.angle_alpha   90.00
_cell.angle_beta   90.00
_cell.angle_gamma   90.00
#
_symmetry.space_group_name_H-M   'P 1'
#
loop_
_entity.id
_entity.type
_entity.pdbx_description
1 polymer ?
#
loop_
_entity_poly.entity_id
_entity_poly.type
_entity_poly.pdbx_seq_one_letter_code
_entity_poly.pdbx_strand_id
1 'polypeptide(L)'
;MRGIGLVIVHELAQGAANKEGIQGITETGAQLFASSILNPRNKDTGTYSGATIPRWVRVTWREGTTPGERWTTGKVVGDYTVQVLSRIPREAFDLARAGRKRFLVLTFRIRDDGVDFGWMVRLQDGVPFVTLMKGGDL
;
A
#
# COMPACT_ATOMS: atom_id res chain seq x y z
N MET A 1 25.13 2.06 -0.10
CA MET A 1 23.96 2.84 0.38
C MET A 1 23.04 1.90 1.14
N ARG A 2 22.57 2.26 2.35
CA ARG A 2 21.58 1.43 3.07
C ARG A 2 20.22 1.55 2.37
N GLY A 3 19.58 0.41 2.12
CA GLY A 3 18.21 0.37 1.61
C GLY A 3 17.21 0.92 2.64
N ILE A 4 16.07 1.43 2.15
CA ILE A 4 14.96 1.85 3.01
C ILE A 4 14.17 0.60 3.41
N GLY A 5 13.80 0.50 4.70
CA GLY A 5 12.79 -0.46 5.13
C GLY A 5 11.42 0.02 4.67
N LEU A 6 10.74 -0.77 3.86
CA LEU A 6 9.43 -0.43 3.29
C LEU A 6 8.35 -1.25 3.96
N VAL A 7 7.27 -0.60 4.40
CA VAL A 7 6.06 -1.26 4.89
C VAL A 7 4.93 -0.87 3.96
N ILE A 8 4.18 -1.85 3.48
CA ILE A 8 3.01 -1.65 2.64
C ILE A 8 1.79 -2.01 3.47
N VAL A 9 0.83 -1.10 3.51
CA VAL A 9 -0.48 -1.33 4.10
C VAL A 9 -1.50 -1.16 3.00
N HIS A 10 -2.44 -2.11 2.90
CA HIS A 10 -3.64 -1.90 2.11
C HIS A 10 -4.86 -2.27 2.96
N GLU A 11 -5.85 -1.41 2.88
CA GLU A 11 -7.04 -1.49 3.72
C GLU A 11 -8.25 -0.92 3.00
N LEU A 12 -9.43 -1.29 3.48
CA LEU A 12 -10.67 -0.74 2.97
C LEU A 12 -10.95 0.61 3.64
N ALA A 13 -11.46 1.58 2.88
CA ALA A 13 -11.95 2.82 3.45
C ALA A 13 -13.17 2.57 4.34
N GLN A 14 -13.35 3.42 5.34
CA GLN A 14 -14.54 3.34 6.19
C GLN A 14 -15.81 3.52 5.35
N GLY A 15 -16.73 2.57 5.49
CA GLY A 15 -18.01 2.58 4.76
C GLY A 15 -17.97 2.06 3.34
N ALA A 16 -16.80 1.77 2.77
CA ALA A 16 -16.72 1.15 1.44
C ALA A 16 -17.20 -0.31 1.47
N ALA A 17 -17.75 -0.76 0.35
CA ALA A 17 -18.20 -2.15 0.20
C ALA A 17 -17.03 -3.13 0.19
N ASN A 18 -17.28 -4.39 0.55
CA ASN A 18 -16.28 -5.44 0.44
C ASN A 18 -15.73 -5.54 -0.99
N LYS A 19 -14.44 -5.87 -1.10
CA LYS A 19 -13.75 -6.04 -2.38
C LYS A 19 -13.19 -7.44 -2.48
N GLU A 20 -13.16 -7.98 -3.69
CA GLU A 20 -12.61 -9.29 -3.98
C GLU A 20 -11.47 -9.19 -5.00
N GLY A 21 -10.53 -10.14 -4.95
CA GLY A 21 -9.48 -10.24 -5.96
C GLY A 21 -8.60 -9.00 -6.04
N ILE A 22 -8.27 -8.39 -4.90
CA ILE A 22 -7.52 -7.14 -4.84
C ILE A 22 -6.07 -7.42 -5.23
N GLN A 23 -5.50 -6.58 -6.10
CA GLN A 23 -4.07 -6.61 -6.45
C GLN A 23 -3.50 -5.20 -6.50
N GLY A 24 -2.26 -5.03 -6.03
CA GLY A 24 -1.44 -3.84 -6.23
C GLY A 24 -0.20 -4.23 -7.02
N ILE A 25 -0.09 -3.78 -8.27
CA ILE A 25 1.01 -4.12 -9.20
C ILE A 25 1.80 -2.85 -9.54
N THR A 26 3.13 -2.91 -9.45
CA THR A 26 4.03 -1.80 -9.76
C THR A 26 4.25 -1.62 -11.26
N GLU A 27 4.94 -0.55 -11.65
CA GLU A 27 5.34 -0.32 -13.04
C GLU A 27 6.23 -1.39 -13.66
N THR A 28 6.89 -2.21 -12.83
CA THR A 28 7.74 -3.31 -13.30
C THR A 28 6.98 -4.63 -13.40
N GLY A 29 5.67 -4.63 -13.14
CA GLY A 29 4.85 -5.83 -13.04
C GLY A 29 5.02 -6.59 -11.72
N ALA A 30 5.77 -6.05 -10.75
CA ALA A 30 5.93 -6.69 -9.45
C ALA A 30 4.66 -6.54 -8.62
N GLN A 31 4.23 -7.62 -7.97
CA GLN A 31 3.08 -7.59 -7.07
C GLN A 31 3.51 -7.08 -5.69
N LEU A 32 2.98 -5.91 -5.33
CA LEU A 32 3.25 -5.25 -4.05
C LEU A 32 2.32 -5.75 -2.95
N PHE A 33 1.08 -6.08 -3.30
CA PHE A 33 0.12 -6.71 -2.39
C PHE A 33 -0.97 -7.44 -3.16
N ALA A 34 -1.63 -8.39 -2.51
CA ALA A 34 -2.91 -8.91 -2.96
C ALA A 34 -3.73 -9.49 -1.80
N SER A 35 -5.05 -9.50 -1.97
CA SER A 35 -5.96 -10.13 -1.01
C SER A 35 -7.15 -10.75 -1.73
N SER A 36 -7.55 -11.94 -1.30
CA SER A 36 -8.75 -12.60 -1.83
C SER A 36 -10.01 -11.79 -1.55
N ILE A 37 -10.12 -11.28 -0.32
CA ILE A 37 -11.23 -10.45 0.16
C ILE A 37 -10.65 -9.35 1.06
N LEU A 38 -11.08 -8.12 0.85
CA LEU A 38 -10.85 -6.99 1.74
C LEU A 38 -12.19 -6.45 2.24
N ASN A 39 -12.34 -6.33 3.56
CA ASN A 39 -13.55 -5.95 4.26
C ASN A 39 -13.19 -5.12 5.52
N PRO A 40 -14.16 -4.47 6.19
CA PRO A 40 -13.85 -3.62 7.35
C PRO A 40 -13.19 -4.32 8.55
N ARG A 41 -13.18 -5.66 8.59
CA ARG A 41 -12.56 -6.45 9.67
C ARG A 41 -11.14 -6.88 9.35
N ASN A 42 -10.65 -6.67 8.12
CA ASN A 42 -9.28 -6.99 7.76
C ASN A 42 -8.54 -5.81 7.14
N LYS A 43 -7.27 -5.72 7.51
CA LYS A 43 -6.25 -4.94 6.83
C LYS A 43 -5.03 -5.83 6.76
N ASP A 44 -4.19 -5.61 5.77
CA ASP A 44 -2.99 -6.40 5.61
C ASP A 44 -1.75 -5.49 5.57
N THR A 45 -0.62 -6.04 6.00
CA THR A 45 0.63 -5.30 6.17
C THR A 45 1.80 -6.18 5.75
N GLY A 46 2.45 -5.79 4.65
CA GLY A 46 3.68 -6.42 4.15
C GLY A 46 4.92 -5.59 4.52
N THR A 47 6.02 -6.25 4.86
CA THR A 47 7.31 -5.57 5.10
C THR A 47 8.35 -6.06 4.08
N TYR A 48 9.04 -5.12 3.45
CA TYR A 48 10.02 -5.37 2.40
C TYR A 48 11.35 -4.69 2.74
N SER A 49 12.43 -5.47 2.74
CA SER A 49 13.80 -4.95 2.90
C SER A 49 14.42 -4.65 1.55
N GLY A 50 15.04 -3.48 1.39
CA GLY A 50 15.78 -3.13 0.18
C GLY A 50 14.91 -2.92 -1.07
N ALA A 51 13.59 -2.80 -0.92
CA ALA A 51 12.69 -2.56 -2.03
C ALA A 51 12.91 -1.18 -2.66
N THR A 52 12.87 -1.13 -4.00
CA THR A 52 12.76 0.12 -4.75
C THR A 52 11.35 0.67 -4.57
N ILE A 53 11.24 1.95 -4.25
CA ILE A 53 9.94 2.61 -4.15
C ILE A 53 9.35 2.74 -5.55
N PRO A 54 8.14 2.20 -5.82
CA PRO A 54 7.55 2.23 -7.14
C PRO A 54 7.20 3.66 -7.55
N ARG A 55 7.28 3.95 -8.86
CA ARG A 55 6.79 5.22 -9.43
C ARG A 55 5.28 5.30 -9.31
N TRP A 56 4.59 4.22 -9.66
CA TRP A 56 3.15 4.10 -9.55
C TRP A 56 2.75 2.66 -9.20
N VAL A 57 1.56 2.52 -8.63
CA VAL A 57 0.95 1.22 -8.34
C VAL A 57 -0.44 1.19 -8.97
N ARG A 58 -0.68 0.21 -9.84
CA ARG A 58 -2.01 -0.10 -10.36
C ARG A 58 -2.72 -0.99 -9.35
N VAL A 59 -3.80 -0.47 -8.79
CA VAL A 59 -4.65 -1.15 -7.83
C VAL A 59 -5.93 -1.59 -8.52
N THR A 60 -6.20 -2.89 -8.49
CA THR A 60 -7.40 -3.46 -9.09
C THR A 60 -8.20 -4.27 -8.09
N TRP A 61 -9.50 -4.42 -8.37
CA TRP A 61 -10.37 -5.38 -7.69
C TRP A 61 -11.47 -5.86 -8.64
N ARG A 62 -12.09 -6.97 -8.25
CA ARG A 62 -12.96 -7.77 -9.11
C ARG A 62 -14.31 -8.06 -8.46
N GLU A 63 -15.27 -8.42 -9.30
CA GLU A 63 -16.58 -8.94 -8.93
C GLU A 63 -16.89 -10.23 -9.68
N GLY A 64 -17.80 -11.04 -9.12
CA GLY A 64 -18.18 -12.32 -9.70
C GLY A 64 -17.03 -13.31 -9.73
N THR A 65 -16.18 -13.30 -8.69
CA THR A 65 -14.99 -14.15 -8.64
C THR A 65 -15.32 -15.55 -8.12
N THR A 66 -14.55 -16.55 -8.55
CA THR A 66 -14.64 -17.90 -8.01
C THR A 66 -13.86 -17.99 -6.69
N PRO A 67 -14.46 -18.51 -5.60
CA PRO A 67 -13.73 -18.73 -4.36
C PRO A 67 -12.49 -19.60 -4.58
N GLY A 68 -11.33 -19.16 -4.07
CA GLY A 68 -10.04 -19.84 -4.30
C GLY A 68 -9.24 -19.30 -5.50
N GLU A 69 -9.90 -18.65 -6.45
CA GLU A 69 -9.29 -18.11 -7.69
C GLU A 69 -9.61 -16.63 -7.89
N ARG A 70 -9.77 -15.90 -6.77
CA ARG A 70 -10.31 -14.54 -6.80
C ARG A 70 -9.46 -13.53 -7.56
N TRP A 71 -8.17 -13.81 -7.74
CA TRP A 71 -7.23 -12.93 -8.45
C TRP A 71 -7.24 -13.09 -9.97
N THR A 72 -7.71 -14.23 -10.47
CA THR A 72 -7.61 -14.61 -11.90
C THR A 72 -8.96 -14.69 -12.59
N THR A 73 -10.05 -14.84 -11.83
CA THR A 73 -11.43 -14.97 -12.34
C THR A 73 -12.24 -13.69 -12.16
N GLY A 74 -13.48 -13.68 -12.65
CA GLY A 74 -14.38 -12.54 -12.53
C GLY A 74 -13.97 -11.33 -13.38
N LYS A 75 -14.76 -10.26 -13.25
CA LYS A 75 -14.56 -9.01 -13.99
C LYS A 75 -13.82 -8.00 -13.12
N VAL A 76 -12.81 -7.33 -13.66
CA VAL A 76 -12.21 -6.16 -13.01
C VAL A 76 -13.22 -5.01 -13.04
N VAL A 77 -13.60 -4.52 -11.86
CA VAL A 77 -14.59 -3.44 -11.69
C VAL A 77 -14.01 -2.19 -11.03
N GLY A 78 -12.82 -2.29 -10.44
CA GLY A 78 -12.00 -1.13 -10.09
C GLY A 78 -10.60 -1.27 -10.63
N ASP A 79 -10.08 -0.19 -11.18
CA ASP A 79 -8.76 -0.12 -11.79
C ASP A 79 -8.21 1.30 -11.69
N TYR A 80 -7.32 1.51 -10.71
CA TYR A 80 -6.82 2.83 -10.35
C TYR A 80 -5.30 2.83 -10.35
N THR A 81 -4.71 3.78 -11.06
CA THR A 81 -3.25 3.99 -11.00
C THR A 81 -2.93 5.08 -9.98
N VAL A 82 -2.27 4.69 -8.90
CA VAL A 82 -1.82 5.59 -7.84
C VAL A 82 -0.39 6.03 -8.12
N GLN A 83 -0.16 7.33 -8.25
CA GLN A 83 1.21 7.88 -8.27
C GLN A 83 1.82 7.78 -6.87
N VAL A 84 3.04 7.25 -6.74
CA VAL A 84 3.67 7.00 -5.44
C VAL A 84 4.91 7.85 -5.28
N LEU A 85 5.96 7.61 -6.06
CA LEU A 85 7.26 8.26 -5.87
C LEU A 85 7.18 9.79 -5.92
N SER A 86 6.38 10.35 -6.83
CA SER A 86 6.21 11.80 -6.99
C SER A 86 5.42 12.46 -5.85
N ARG A 87 4.71 11.68 -5.03
CA ARG A 87 3.90 12.17 -3.91
C ARG A 87 4.66 12.21 -2.59
N ILE A 88 5.91 11.74 -2.56
CA ILE A 88 6.74 11.67 -1.37
C ILE A 88 7.92 12.66 -1.53
N PRO A 89 8.06 13.66 -0.65
CA PRO A 89 9.13 14.64 -0.74
C PRO A 89 10.49 13.99 -0.44
N ARG A 90 11.56 14.55 -1.01
CA ARG A 90 12.92 14.02 -0.86
C ARG A 90 13.34 13.88 0.60
N GLU A 91 12.96 14.84 1.43
CA GLU A 91 13.24 14.85 2.88
C GLU A 91 12.68 13.63 3.62
N ALA A 92 11.55 13.07 3.20
CA ALA A 92 11.00 11.85 3.79
C ALA A 92 11.91 10.65 3.51
N PHE A 93 12.47 10.55 2.30
CA PHE A 93 13.43 9.50 1.96
C PHE A 93 14.73 9.66 2.73
N ASP A 94 15.23 10.89 2.86
CA ASP A 94 16.43 11.19 3.62
C ASP A 94 16.23 10.83 5.10
N LEU A 95 15.07 11.20 5.67
CA LEU A 95 14.70 10.86 7.04
C LEU A 95 14.60 9.35 7.29
N ALA A 96 14.01 8.61 6.34
CA ALA A 96 13.89 7.15 6.41
C ALA A 96 15.26 6.45 6.32
N ARG A 97 16.22 6.99 5.56
CA ARG A 97 17.59 6.43 5.44
C ARG A 97 18.50 6.78 6.61
N ALA A 98 18.26 7.89 7.29
CA ALA A 98 19.18 8.47 8.27
C ALA A 98 19.37 7.63 9.55
N GLY A 99 18.48 6.69 9.85
CA GLY A 99 18.54 5.92 11.10
C GLY A 99 18.24 4.44 10.93
N ARG A 100 18.77 3.61 11.83
CA ARG A 100 18.29 2.24 12.00
C ARG A 100 16.85 2.30 12.53
N LYS A 101 16.05 1.25 12.25
CA LYS A 101 14.66 1.13 12.73
C LYS A 101 13.69 2.20 12.20
N ARG A 102 14.06 2.88 11.11
CA ARG A 102 13.17 3.80 10.40
C ARG A 102 12.59 3.12 9.18
N PHE A 103 11.30 3.29 8.97
CA PHE A 103 10.56 2.65 7.90
C PHE A 103 9.73 3.68 7.16
N LEU A 104 9.73 3.60 5.83
CA LEU A 104 8.74 4.27 5.02
C LEU A 104 7.51 3.35 4.93
N VAL A 105 6.37 3.82 5.40
CA VAL A 105 5.10 3.11 5.31
C VAL A 105 4.30 3.75 4.18
N LEU A 106 3.87 2.94 3.21
CA LEU A 106 2.96 3.31 2.15
C LEU A 106 1.60 2.68 2.43
N THR A 107 0.54 3.49 2.44
CA THR A 107 -0.82 3.02 2.72
C THR A 107 -1.72 3.28 1.51
N PHE A 108 -2.36 2.24 1.02
CA PHE A 108 -3.36 2.28 -0.04
C PHE A 108 -4.73 1.97 0.57
N ARG A 109 -5.57 3.00 0.69
CA ARG A 109 -6.91 2.86 1.25
C ARG A 109 -7.93 2.81 0.10
N ILE A 110 -8.59 1.67 -0.04
CA ILE A 110 -9.47 1.36 -1.18
C ILE A 110 -10.89 1.85 -0.87
N ARG A 111 -11.39 2.77 -1.69
CA ARG A 111 -12.78 3.25 -1.71
C ARG A 111 -13.58 2.53 -2.78
N ASP A 112 -14.89 2.77 -2.82
CA ASP A 112 -15.74 2.25 -3.90
C ASP A 112 -15.40 2.91 -5.26
N ASP A 113 -14.96 4.16 -5.23
CA ASP A 113 -14.73 5.03 -6.39
C ASP A 113 -13.27 5.48 -6.54
N GLY A 114 -12.34 4.88 -5.79
CA GLY A 114 -10.96 5.33 -5.82
C GLY A 114 -10.02 4.63 -4.86
N VAL A 115 -8.78 5.14 -4.82
CA VAL A 115 -7.77 4.71 -3.86
C VAL A 115 -7.08 5.94 -3.31
N ASP A 116 -7.21 6.13 -1.99
CA ASP A 116 -6.49 7.18 -1.27
C ASP A 116 -5.10 6.66 -0.92
N PHE A 117 -4.09 7.51 -1.08
CA PHE A 117 -2.71 7.13 -0.84
C PHE A 117 -2.07 8.03 0.21
N GLY A 118 -1.58 7.39 1.27
CA GLY A 118 -0.83 8.02 2.34
C GLY A 118 0.55 7.43 2.49
N TRP A 119 1.46 8.22 3.02
CA TRP A 119 2.79 7.76 3.40
C TRP A 119 3.19 8.32 4.76
N MET A 120 4.05 7.60 5.46
CA MET A 120 4.67 8.11 6.68
C MET A 120 6.04 7.49 6.93
N VAL A 121 6.92 8.25 7.56
CA VAL A 121 8.17 7.75 8.12
C VAL A 121 7.92 7.41 9.59
N ARG A 122 8.09 6.14 9.95
CA ARG A 122 7.99 5.66 11.33
C ARG A 122 9.36 5.33 11.91
N LEU A 123 9.50 5.54 13.20
CA LEU A 123 10.61 5.10 14.02
C LEU A 123 10.12 4.01 14.98
N GLN A 124 10.73 2.84 14.92
CA GLN A 124 10.56 1.79 15.92
C GLN A 124 11.54 2.05 17.08
N ASP A 125 11.11 2.92 18.00
CA ASP A 125 11.79 3.21 19.26
C ASP A 125 10.86 2.86 20.43
N GLY A 126 10.59 1.55 20.56
CA GLY A 126 9.57 1.02 21.47
C GLY A 126 8.20 0.82 20.80
N VAL A 127 7.18 0.59 21.62
CA VAL A 127 5.77 0.48 21.21
C VAL A 127 4.97 1.52 22.00
N PRO A 128 4.11 2.33 21.35
CA PRO A 128 3.83 2.35 19.91
C PRO A 128 4.96 2.96 19.07
N PHE A 129 4.99 2.63 17.77
CA PHE A 129 5.94 3.25 16.84
C PHE A 129 5.66 4.75 16.73
N VAL A 130 6.72 5.56 16.69
CA VAL A 130 6.62 7.01 16.60
C VAL A 130 6.51 7.41 15.12
N THR A 131 5.52 8.23 14.78
CA THR A 131 5.43 8.84 13.45
C THR A 131 6.32 10.08 13.43
N LEU A 132 7.31 10.10 12.54
CA LEU A 132 8.24 11.23 12.40
C LEU A 132 7.78 12.23 11.34
N MET A 133 7.16 11.74 10.26
CA MET A 133 6.68 12.56 9.15
C MET A 133 5.56 11.80 8.45
N LYS A 134 4.56 12.51 7.91
CA LYS A 134 3.49 11.91 7.11
C LYS A 134 2.99 12.87 6.03
N GLY A 135 2.33 12.32 5.02
CA GLY A 135 1.66 13.08 3.96
C GLY A 135 0.80 12.18 3.07
N GLY A 136 0.24 12.77 2.03
CA GLY A 136 -0.75 12.13 1.17
C GLY A 136 -2.18 12.42 1.62
N ASP A 137 -3.11 11.53 1.27
CA ASP A 137 -4.55 11.69 1.45
C ASP A 137 -5.06 11.17 2.81
N LEU A 138 -4.16 10.62 3.65
CA LEU A 138 -4.49 9.84 4.86
C LEU A 138 -3.95 10.43 6.17
#